data_AF-A0A2Z6AJC8-F1
#
_entry.id   AF-A0A2Z6AJC8-F1
#
_cell.length_a   1.000
_cell.length_b   1.000
_cell.length_c   1.000
_cell.angle_alpha   90.00
_cell.angle_beta   90.00
_cell.angle_gamma   90.00
#
_symmetry.space_group_name_H-M   'P 1'
#
loop_
_entity.id
_entity.type
_entity.pdbx_description
1 polymer ?
#
loop_
_entity_poly.entity_id
_entity_poly.type
_entity_poly.pdbx_seq_one_letter_code
_entity_poly.pdbx_strand_id
1 'polypeptide(L)'
;MIAAVRERRRIVAIHRTFLDPTVATRASDLADPRMMLGRPGRGAVQLVPPGPVLGLAEGIETALAAMQLHGIPVWAVLGAERAGHILLPDWLDRLVLLFDRDAAGWKANQNARLAYKRPGLEIISAWPPPPNNDWADVLEGRPRAA
;
A
#
# COMPACT_ATOMS: atom_id res chain seq x y z
N MET A 1 12.19 -9.95 -3.00
CA MET A 1 11.71 -8.67 -3.56
C MET A 1 12.37 -7.49 -2.83
N ILE A 2 12.79 -6.45 -3.56
CA ILE A 2 13.35 -5.21 -2.98
C ILE A 2 12.54 -4.03 -3.51
N ALA A 3 12.13 -3.13 -2.61
CA ALA A 3 11.42 -1.90 -2.95
C ALA A 3 12.02 -0.71 -2.21
N ALA A 4 12.22 0.40 -2.93
CA ALA A 4 12.73 1.62 -2.32
C ALA A 4 11.57 2.51 -1.81
N VAL A 5 11.71 2.97 -0.57
CA VAL A 5 10.76 3.86 0.12
C VAL A 5 11.16 5.30 -0.18
N ARG A 6 10.21 6.09 -0.66
CA ARG A 6 10.46 7.45 -1.14
C ARG A 6 9.64 8.51 -0.43
N GLU A 7 10.32 9.61 -0.10
CA GLU A 7 9.73 10.91 0.17
C GLU A 7 10.02 11.83 -1.01
N ARG A 8 8.97 12.22 -1.76
CA ARG A 8 9.14 12.94 -3.04
C ARG A 8 10.12 12.18 -3.95
N ARG A 9 11.26 12.79 -4.28
CA ARG A 9 12.29 12.21 -5.16
C ARG A 9 13.45 11.54 -4.40
N ARG A 10 13.43 11.51 -3.07
CA ARG A 10 14.51 10.98 -2.24
C ARG A 10 14.16 9.57 -1.76
N ILE A 11 15.10 8.64 -1.92
CA ILE A 11 15.02 7.32 -1.27
C ILE A 11 15.45 7.50 0.18
N VAL A 12 14.59 7.12 1.12
CA VAL A 12 14.82 7.28 2.57
C VAL A 12 15.03 5.94 3.28
N ALA A 13 14.54 4.85 2.70
CA ALA A 13 14.72 3.50 3.20
C ALA A 13 14.53 2.46 2.07
N ILE A 14 14.83 1.21 2.38
CA ILE A 14 14.61 0.07 1.49
C ILE A 14 13.81 -0.99 2.25
N HIS A 15 12.69 -1.43 1.66
CA HIS A 15 11.93 -2.58 2.11
C HIS A 15 12.39 -3.83 1.35
N ARG A 16 12.64 -4.92 2.07
CA ARG A 16 13.08 -6.21 1.53
C ARG A 16 12.09 -7.27 1.98
N THR A 17 11.51 -7.99 1.02
CA THR A 17 10.77 -9.22 1.29
C THR A 17 11.63 -10.40 0.86
N PHE A 18 12.02 -11.25 1.79
CA PHE A 18 12.69 -12.51 1.50
C PHE A 18 11.67 -13.51 0.98
N LEU A 19 12.03 -14.21 -0.10
CA LEU A 19 11.15 -15.13 -0.79
C LEU A 19 11.76 -16.54 -0.72
N ASP A 20 10.88 -17.53 -0.62
CA ASP A 20 11.26 -18.92 -0.79
C ASP A 20 11.60 -19.17 -2.27
N PRO A 21 12.79 -19.70 -2.60
CA PRO A 21 13.22 -19.89 -3.98
C PRO A 21 12.47 -21.02 -4.70
N THR A 22 11.72 -21.86 -3.98
CA THR A 22 11.05 -23.05 -4.52
C THR A 22 9.55 -22.88 -4.72
N VAL A 23 8.87 -22.21 -3.79
CA VAL A 23 7.40 -22.06 -3.80
C VAL A 23 6.92 -20.65 -4.15
N ALA A 24 7.84 -19.71 -4.42
CA ALA A 24 7.55 -18.32 -4.79
C ALA A 24 6.68 -17.55 -3.78
N THR A 25 6.64 -18.00 -2.52
CA THR A 25 6.00 -17.31 -1.40
C THR A 25 7.04 -16.59 -0.55
N ARG A 26 6.61 -15.96 0.54
CA ARG A 26 7.53 -15.37 1.53
C ARG A 26 8.35 -16.48 2.20
N ALA A 27 9.62 -16.20 2.47
CA ALA A 27 10.51 -17.12 3.16
C ALA A 27 9.91 -17.52 4.52
N SER A 28 9.84 -18.83 4.78
CA SER A 28 9.21 -19.40 5.98
C SER A 28 10.22 -19.80 7.06
N ASP A 29 11.50 -19.83 6.71
CA ASP A 29 12.65 -20.10 7.58
C ASP A 29 13.12 -18.86 8.37
N LEU A 30 12.51 -17.69 8.12
CA LEU A 30 12.79 -16.44 8.83
C LEU A 30 11.63 -16.07 9.76
N ALA A 31 11.96 -15.62 10.97
CA ALA A 31 10.96 -15.12 11.92
C ALA A 31 10.19 -13.89 11.38
N ASP A 32 10.89 -13.00 10.66
CA ASP A 32 10.27 -11.92 9.89
C ASP A 32 10.87 -11.85 8.48
N PRO A 33 10.13 -12.28 7.44
CA PRO A 33 10.59 -12.21 6.06
C PRO A 33 10.49 -10.81 5.46
N ARG A 34 9.98 -9.80 6.19
CA ARG A 34 9.89 -8.40 5.74
C ARG A 34 10.84 -7.53 6.57
N MET A 35 11.87 -7.00 5.94
CA MET A 35 12.89 -6.21 6.63
C MET A 35 13.07 -4.82 6.02
N MET A 36 13.02 -3.80 6.87
CA MET A 36 13.36 -2.42 6.52
C MET A 36 14.86 -2.16 6.74
N LEU A 37 15.50 -1.44 5.83
CA LEU A 37 16.82 -0.85 6.02
C LEU A 37 16.70 0.68 5.91
N GLY A 38 17.09 1.38 6.97
CA GLY A 38 16.92 2.83 7.09
C GLY A 38 15.62 3.23 7.79
N ARG A 39 15.37 4.54 7.90
CA ARG A 39 14.18 5.09 8.54
C ARG A 39 13.18 5.51 7.47
N PRO A 40 12.00 4.86 7.37
CA PRO A 40 11.09 5.13 6.26
C PRO A 40 10.39 6.48 6.40
N GLY A 41 10.38 7.10 7.59
CA GLY A 41 9.85 8.44 7.81
C GLY A 41 8.41 8.58 7.31
N ARG A 42 8.19 9.61 6.50
CA ARG A 42 6.95 9.89 5.76
C ARG A 42 6.94 9.27 4.37
N GLY A 43 7.89 8.39 4.06
CA GLY A 43 8.02 7.78 2.75
C GLY A 43 7.09 6.58 2.54
N ALA A 44 6.75 6.30 1.28
CA ALA A 44 6.00 5.12 0.87
C ALA A 44 6.73 4.40 -0.26
N VAL A 45 6.37 3.15 -0.54
CA VAL A 45 6.75 2.52 -1.81
C VAL A 45 5.85 3.08 -2.88
N GLN A 46 6.46 3.87 -3.78
CA GLN A 46 5.77 4.52 -4.89
C GLN A 46 5.98 3.67 -6.15
N LEU A 47 5.05 2.76 -6.43
CA LEU A 47 5.13 1.83 -7.56
C LEU A 47 5.09 2.56 -8.91
N VAL A 48 4.29 3.63 -8.95
CA VAL A 48 4.15 4.54 -10.09
C VAL A 48 4.03 5.99 -9.57
N PRO A 49 4.33 7.01 -10.41
CA PRO A 49 4.05 8.40 -10.07
C PRO A 49 2.56 8.61 -9.73
N PRO A 50 2.25 9.53 -8.81
CA PRO A 50 0.86 9.83 -8.48
C PRO A 50 0.20 10.59 -9.64
N GLY A 51 -1.11 10.43 -9.78
CA GLY A 51 -1.97 11.30 -10.59
C GLY A 51 -2.87 12.14 -9.69
N PRO A 52 -3.90 12.82 -10.24
CA PRO A 52 -4.86 13.59 -9.44
C PRO A 52 -5.61 12.71 -8.42
N VAL A 53 -5.72 11.42 -8.74
CA VAL A 53 -6.20 10.36 -7.85
C VAL A 53 -5.02 9.48 -7.43
N LEU A 54 -4.94 9.17 -6.14
CA LEU A 54 -3.94 8.27 -5.57
C LEU A 54 -4.59 7.30 -4.59
N GLY A 55 -4.21 6.03 -4.66
CA GLY A 55 -4.54 5.01 -3.68
C GLY A 55 -3.45 4.82 -2.62
N LEU A 56 -3.84 4.46 -1.40
CA LEU A 56 -2.94 3.93 -0.36
C LEU A 56 -3.36 2.53 0.04
N ALA A 57 -2.41 1.59 0.08
CA ALA A 57 -2.60 0.23 0.57
C ALA A 57 -1.52 -0.12 1.62
N GLU A 58 -1.74 -1.16 2.42
CA GLU A 58 -0.81 -1.55 3.48
C GLU A 58 0.49 -2.17 2.94
N GLY A 59 0.35 -3.25 2.16
CA GLY A 59 1.44 -4.02 1.57
C GLY A 59 1.76 -3.64 0.12
N ILE A 60 2.92 -4.10 -0.37
CA ILE A 60 3.36 -3.89 -1.76
C ILE A 60 2.50 -4.71 -2.72
N GLU A 61 2.26 -5.97 -2.37
CA GLU A 61 1.46 -6.92 -3.13
C GLU A 61 0.00 -6.44 -3.22
N THR A 62 -0.58 -6.04 -2.08
CA THR A 62 -1.89 -5.39 -2.02
C THR A 62 -1.96 -4.13 -2.89
N ALA A 63 -0.95 -3.26 -2.83
CA ALA A 63 -0.90 -2.05 -3.66
C ALA A 63 -0.85 -2.36 -5.15
N LEU A 64 -0.05 -3.34 -5.57
CA LEU A 64 0.04 -3.79 -6.97
C LEU A 64 -1.31 -4.34 -7.45
N ALA A 65 -1.94 -5.20 -6.64
CA ALA A 65 -3.22 -5.79 -7.00
C ALA A 65 -4.33 -4.74 -7.09
N ALA A 66 -4.42 -3.86 -6.10
CA ALA A 66 -5.35 -2.73 -6.09
C ALA A 66 -5.15 -1.80 -7.30
N MET A 67 -3.90 -1.50 -7.67
CA MET A 67 -3.59 -0.70 -8.86
C MET A 67 -4.14 -1.35 -10.13
N GLN A 68 -3.97 -2.66 -10.28
CA GLN A 68 -4.51 -3.40 -11.42
C GLN A 68 -6.04 -3.46 -11.43
N LEU A 69 -6.66 -3.63 -10.26
CA LEU A 69 -8.12 -3.75 -10.13
C LEU A 69 -8.85 -2.42 -10.30
N HIS A 70 -8.26 -1.32 -9.83
CA HIS A 70 -8.88 0.01 -9.83
C HIS A 70 -8.39 0.92 -10.96
N GLY A 71 -7.28 0.59 -11.63
CA GLY A 71 -6.73 1.40 -12.72
C GLY A 71 -6.22 2.78 -12.27
N ILE A 72 -5.81 2.91 -11.01
CA ILE A 72 -5.26 4.16 -10.44
C ILE A 72 -3.87 3.91 -9.83
N PRO A 73 -2.99 4.93 -9.76
CA PRO A 73 -1.77 4.86 -8.97
C PRO A 73 -2.05 4.43 -7.53
N VAL A 74 -1.30 3.46 -7.01
CA VAL A 74 -1.39 3.05 -5.59
C VAL A 74 0.01 3.00 -4.98
N TRP A 75 0.15 3.57 -3.78
CA TRP A 75 1.37 3.50 -2.98
C TRP A 75 1.19 2.56 -1.79
N ALA A 76 2.24 1.84 -1.43
CA ALA A 76 2.24 0.98 -0.25
C ALA A 76 2.82 1.71 0.97
N VAL A 77 2.07 1.72 2.07
CA VAL A 77 2.45 2.42 3.31
C VAL A 77 3.33 1.59 4.24
N LEU A 78 3.46 0.27 4.00
CA LEU A 78 4.32 -0.64 4.76
C LEU A 78 4.06 -0.63 6.28
N GLY A 79 2.80 -0.74 6.67
CA GLY A 79 2.35 -0.80 8.07
C GLY A 79 1.18 0.11 8.36
N ALA A 80 0.13 -0.44 8.99
CA ALA A 80 -1.10 0.26 9.33
C ALA A 80 -0.89 1.53 10.17
N GLU A 81 0.08 1.52 11.09
CA GLU A 81 0.45 2.66 11.94
C GLU A 81 1.03 3.83 11.14
N ARG A 82 1.59 3.57 9.96
CA ARG A 82 2.21 4.59 9.10
C ARG A 82 1.22 5.30 8.20
N ALA A 83 0.00 4.79 8.09
CA ALA A 83 -1.01 5.24 7.12
C ALA A 83 -1.28 6.74 7.17
N GLY A 84 -1.23 7.38 8.35
CA GLY A 84 -1.43 8.82 8.53
C GLY A 84 -0.18 9.71 8.41
N HIS A 85 0.99 9.14 8.09
CA HIS A 85 2.26 9.87 8.11
C HIS A 85 2.89 10.09 6.73
N ILE A 86 2.36 9.43 5.70
CA ILE A 86 2.89 9.47 4.33
C ILE A 86 2.84 10.90 3.76
N LEU A 87 3.93 11.30 3.09
CA LEU A 87 4.02 12.58 2.42
C LEU A 87 3.27 12.51 1.08
N LEU A 88 2.01 12.93 1.11
CA LEU A 88 1.17 13.03 -0.08
C LEU A 88 1.49 14.31 -0.89
N PRO A 89 1.31 14.30 -2.22
CA PRO A 89 1.30 15.52 -3.02
C PRO A 89 0.17 16.46 -2.58
N ASP A 90 0.43 17.76 -2.56
CA ASP A 90 -0.57 18.76 -2.13
C ASP A 90 -1.68 19.00 -3.16
N TRP A 91 -1.40 18.66 -4.42
CA TRP A 91 -2.31 18.83 -5.56
C TRP A 91 -3.24 17.63 -5.82
N LEU A 92 -3.28 16.64 -4.92
CA LEU A 92 -4.23 15.54 -5.05
C LEU A 92 -5.67 16.04 -4.93
N ASP A 93 -6.52 15.62 -5.87
CA ASP A 93 -7.97 15.84 -5.82
C ASP A 93 -8.67 14.74 -5.02
N ARG A 94 -8.17 13.49 -5.12
CA ARG A 94 -8.77 12.33 -4.46
C ARG A 94 -7.74 11.36 -3.89
N LEU A 95 -7.97 10.93 -2.65
CA LEU A 95 -7.27 9.83 -1.97
C LEU A 95 -8.22 8.64 -1.80
N VAL A 96 -7.83 7.47 -2.30
CA VAL A 96 -8.57 6.21 -2.15
C VAL A 96 -7.86 5.33 -1.13
N LEU A 97 -8.50 5.06 0.00
CA LEU A 97 -7.95 4.17 1.02
C LEU A 97 -8.33 2.73 0.71
N LEU A 98 -7.32 1.89 0.45
CA LEU A 98 -7.40 0.53 -0.08
C LEU A 98 -6.72 -0.45 0.90
N PHE A 99 -7.06 -0.35 2.17
CA PHE A 99 -6.50 -1.19 3.23
C PHE A 99 -7.18 -2.55 3.33
N ASP A 100 -6.50 -3.48 3.99
CA ASP A 100 -6.95 -4.85 4.21
C ASP A 100 -8.20 -4.88 5.11
N ARG A 101 -9.06 -5.89 4.96
CA ARG A 101 -10.33 -6.06 5.68
C ARG A 101 -10.11 -6.70 7.06
N ASP A 102 -9.22 -6.11 7.85
CA ASP A 102 -8.94 -6.55 9.22
C ASP A 102 -8.86 -5.36 10.19
N ALA A 103 -8.69 -5.66 11.48
CA ALA A 103 -8.64 -4.63 12.52
C ALA A 103 -7.51 -3.61 12.32
N ALA A 104 -6.37 -4.02 11.74
CA ALA A 104 -5.25 -3.12 11.45
C ALA A 104 -5.60 -2.19 10.30
N GLY A 105 -6.18 -2.71 9.22
CA GLY A 105 -6.66 -1.93 8.08
C GLY A 105 -7.76 -0.93 8.45
N TRP A 106 -8.70 -1.30 9.33
CA TRP A 106 -9.69 -0.36 9.90
C TRP A 106 -9.04 0.79 10.67
N LYS A 107 -7.99 0.51 11.44
CA LYS A 107 -7.24 1.55 12.17
C LYS A 107 -6.42 2.43 11.23
N ALA A 108 -5.76 1.83 10.24
CA ALA A 108 -5.02 2.52 9.19
C ALA A 108 -5.91 3.51 8.44
N ASN A 109 -7.12 3.05 8.06
CA ASN A 109 -8.11 3.86 7.38
C ASN A 109 -8.49 5.10 8.21
N GLN A 110 -8.88 4.91 9.47
CA GLN A 110 -9.26 6.01 10.35
C GLN A 110 -8.11 7.02 10.53
N ASN A 111 -6.90 6.52 10.78
CA ASN A 111 -5.72 7.36 10.94
C ASN A 111 -5.42 8.19 9.68
N ALA A 112 -5.47 7.57 8.49
CA ALA A 112 -5.27 8.26 7.22
C ALA A 112 -6.36 9.33 6.97
N ARG A 113 -7.64 9.00 7.21
CA ARG A 113 -8.75 9.96 7.04
C ARG A 113 -8.58 11.18 7.94
N LEU A 114 -8.21 10.97 9.20
CA LEU A 114 -7.99 12.07 10.15
C LEU A 114 -6.78 12.91 9.76
N ALA A 115 -5.66 12.28 9.39
CA ALA A 115 -4.41 12.97 9.10
C ALA A 115 -4.44 13.80 7.82
N TYR A 116 -5.15 13.35 6.78
CA TYR A 116 -5.11 13.99 5.47
C TYR A 116 -6.31 14.89 5.16
N LYS A 117 -7.29 14.98 6.07
CA LYS A 117 -8.47 15.83 5.87
C LYS A 117 -8.06 17.29 5.63
N ARG A 118 -8.32 17.80 4.42
CA ARG A 118 -8.06 19.19 4.04
C ARG A 118 -9.01 19.63 2.91
N PRO A 119 -9.24 20.96 2.73
CA PRO A 119 -10.01 21.46 1.60
C PRO A 119 -9.43 21.00 0.25
N GLY A 120 -10.29 20.70 -0.71
CA GLY A 120 -9.89 20.28 -2.06
C GLY A 120 -9.46 18.82 -2.21
N LEU A 121 -9.31 18.06 -1.11
CA LEU A 121 -9.00 16.63 -1.17
C LEU A 121 -10.22 15.80 -0.76
N GLU A 122 -10.77 15.04 -1.70
CA GLU A 122 -11.77 14.01 -1.42
C GLU A 122 -11.09 12.75 -0.88
N ILE A 123 -11.59 12.20 0.23
CA ILE A 123 -11.06 10.94 0.79
C ILE A 123 -12.17 9.90 0.82
N ILE A 124 -12.00 8.84 0.02
CA ILE A 124 -12.93 7.71 -0.03
C ILE A 124 -12.25 6.42 0.45
N SER A 125 -13.05 5.45 0.86
CA SER A 125 -12.56 4.13 1.27
C SER A 125 -13.22 3.07 0.42
N ALA A 126 -12.41 2.17 -0.11
CA ALA A 126 -12.88 0.95 -0.76
C ALA A 126 -12.28 -0.22 0.00
N TRP A 127 -13.07 -1.27 0.17
CA TRP A 127 -12.68 -2.46 0.90
C TRP A 127 -12.69 -3.67 -0.03
N PRO A 128 -11.73 -4.60 0.09
CA PRO A 128 -11.82 -5.90 -0.57
C PRO A 128 -13.19 -6.52 -0.29
N PRO A 129 -13.95 -7.00 -1.29
CA PRO A 129 -15.23 -7.66 -1.03
C PRO A 129 -15.01 -8.98 -0.26
N PRO A 130 -15.88 -9.33 0.71
CA PRO A 130 -15.75 -10.61 1.39
C PRO A 130 -15.96 -11.76 0.38
N PRO A 131 -15.30 -12.92 0.57
CA PRO A 131 -14.55 -13.32 1.77
C PRO A 131 -13.08 -12.86 1.79
N ASN A 132 -12.63 -12.08 0.80
CA ASN A 132 -11.22 -11.69 0.65
C ASN A 132 -10.76 -10.77 1.79
N ASN A 133 -9.54 -10.99 2.28
CA ASN A 133 -8.95 -10.14 3.29
C ASN A 133 -8.26 -8.93 2.65
N ASP A 134 -7.53 -9.13 1.56
CA ASP A 134 -6.82 -8.04 0.88
C ASP A 134 -7.12 -7.98 -0.62
N TRP A 135 -6.53 -7.00 -1.31
CA TRP A 135 -6.72 -6.83 -2.76
C TRP A 135 -5.96 -7.86 -3.60
N ALA A 136 -4.92 -8.49 -3.06
CA ALA A 136 -4.21 -9.56 -3.74
C ALA A 136 -5.08 -10.83 -3.81
N ASP A 137 -5.76 -11.18 -2.71
CA ASP A 137 -6.77 -12.25 -2.67
C ASP A 137 -7.86 -12.02 -3.75
N VAL A 138 -8.36 -10.78 -3.86
CA VAL A 138 -9.38 -10.40 -4.85
C VAL A 138 -8.88 -10.60 -6.27
N LEU A 139 -7.60 -10.27 -6.53
CA LEU A 139 -7.02 -10.41 -7.86
C LEU A 139 -6.75 -11.88 -8.21
N GLU A 140 -6.26 -12.68 -7.26
CA GLU A 140 -6.03 -14.11 -7.43
C GLU A 140 -7.33 -14.89 -7.68
N GLY A 141 -8.43 -14.46 -7.04
CA GLY A 141 -9.75 -15.03 -7.27
C GLY A 141 -10.37 -14.72 -8.64
N ARG A 142 -9.77 -13.82 -9.46
CA ARG A 142 -10.26 -13.53 -10.81
C ARG A 142 -9.63 -14.48 -11.83
N PRO A 143 -10.40 -15.00 -12.81
CA PRO A 143 -9.83 -15.71 -13.94
C PRO A 143 -8.86 -14.79 -14.68
N ARG A 144 -7.64 -15.28 -14.97
CA ARG A 144 -6.66 -14.54 -15.77
C ARG A 144 -7.23 -14.34 -17.18
N ALA A 145 -7.20 -13.10 -17.68
CA ALA A 145 -7.51 -12.84 -19.08
C ALA A 145 -6.50 -13.62 -19.95
N ALA A 146 -7.02 -14.36 -20.93
CA ALA A 146 -6.25 -15.16 -21.88
C ALA A 146 -5.41 -14.30 -22.84
#